data_AF-A0A0B1S7X9-F1
#
_entry.id   AF-A0A0B1S7X9-F1
#
_cell.length_a   1.000
_cell.length_b   1.000
_cell.length_c   1.000
_cell.angle_alpha   90.00
_cell.angle_beta   90.00
_cell.angle_gamma   90.00
#
_symmetry.space_group_name_H-M   'P 1'
#
loop_
_entity.id
_entity.type
_entity.pdbx_description
1 polymer ?
#
loop_
_entity_poly.entity_id
_entity_poly.type
_entity_poly.pdbx_seq_one_letter_code
_entity_poly.pdbx_strand_id
1 'polypeptide(L)'
;MFGTPSINFTSEAVNKEDPTDAHRQNGFLTIRQYPPFDKVKKVALTTVSNQGVTMIEEGTMTRTEGTSGPILNFTPIYTRINDELQGITPKKITRSFVRKGNRLIQTIAKETNGRKIKFKKVYNRIREFEFL
;
A
#
# COMPACT_ATOMS: atom_id res chain seq x y z
N MET A 1 9.69 -5.43 -23.26
CA MET A 1 9.55 -4.74 -21.96
C MET A 1 9.62 -5.81 -20.87
N PHE A 2 10.83 -6.28 -20.54
CA PHE A 2 11.07 -7.26 -19.48
C PHE A 2 12.11 -6.62 -18.55
N GLY A 3 11.77 -6.37 -17.28
CA GLY A 3 12.80 -5.90 -16.34
C GLY A 3 12.35 -5.24 -15.04
N THR A 4 11.08 -4.82 -14.89
CA THR A 4 10.59 -4.43 -13.56
C THR A 4 9.55 -5.44 -13.09
N PRO A 5 9.85 -6.23 -12.04
CA PRO A 5 8.92 -7.19 -11.50
C PRO A 5 7.79 -6.39 -10.85
N SER A 6 6.59 -6.54 -11.40
CA SER A 6 5.38 -5.95 -10.85
C SER A 6 4.51 -7.03 -10.24
N ILE A 7 3.97 -6.75 -9.06
CA ILE A 7 2.94 -7.55 -8.41
C ILE A 7 1.63 -6.79 -8.59
N ASN A 8 0.62 -7.44 -9.18
CA ASN A 8 -0.72 -6.87 -9.27
C ASN A 8 -1.28 -6.69 -7.85
N PHE A 9 -1.82 -5.51 -7.57
CA PHE A 9 -2.40 -5.17 -6.29
C PHE A 9 -3.90 -4.88 -6.46
N THR A 10 -4.72 -5.61 -5.73
CA THR A 10 -6.16 -5.36 -5.61
C THR A 10 -6.52 -5.34 -4.14
N SER A 11 -7.36 -4.39 -3.74
CA SER A 11 -7.88 -4.28 -2.39
C SER A 11 -9.35 -3.89 -2.44
N GLU A 12 -10.16 -4.61 -1.67
CA GLU A 12 -11.55 -4.28 -1.43
C GLU A 12 -11.78 -4.18 0.08
N ALA A 13 -12.49 -3.13 0.49
CA ALA A 13 -12.96 -2.95 1.86
C ALA A 13 -14.46 -2.68 1.78
N VAL A 14 -15.24 -3.56 2.38
CA VAL A 14 -16.71 -3.51 2.38
C VAL A 14 -17.19 -3.08 3.75
N ASN A 15 -18.19 -2.20 3.78
CA ASN A 15 -18.86 -1.81 5.01
C ASN A 15 -19.63 -3.01 5.59
N LYS A 16 -19.59 -3.16 6.91
CA LYS A 16 -20.19 -4.32 7.59
C LYS A 16 -21.72 -4.26 7.60
N GLU A 17 -22.28 -3.06 7.62
CA GLU A 17 -23.72 -2.80 7.75
C GLU A 17 -24.38 -2.57 6.39
N ASP A 18 -23.63 -2.05 5.42
CA ASP A 18 -24.07 -1.85 4.04
C ASP A 18 -23.07 -2.48 3.05
N PRO A 19 -23.31 -3.71 2.56
CA PRO A 19 -22.43 -4.37 1.61
C PRO A 19 -22.29 -3.66 0.25
N THR A 20 -23.18 -2.72 -0.07
CA THR A 20 -23.10 -1.94 -1.32
C THR A 20 -22.05 -0.82 -1.22
N ASP A 21 -21.75 -0.37 0.00
CA ASP A 21 -20.67 0.56 0.30
C ASP A 21 -19.33 -0.18 0.36
N ALA A 22 -18.63 -0.17 -0.78
CA ALA A 22 -17.34 -0.80 -0.95
C ALA A 22 -16.30 0.18 -1.49
N HIS A 23 -15.17 0.29 -0.80
CA HIS A 23 -13.99 0.98 -1.31
C HIS A 23 -13.05 -0.02 -1.99
N ARG A 24 -12.74 0.23 -3.26
CA ARG A 24 -11.93 -0.64 -4.13
C ARG A 24 -10.70 0.11 -4.60
N GLN A 25 -9.56 -0.57 -4.60
CA GLN A 25 -8.31 -0.09 -5.17
C GLN A 25 -7.70 -1.16 -6.09
N ASN A 26 -7.19 -0.72 -7.24
CA ASN A 26 -6.42 -1.55 -8.17
C ASN A 26 -5.09 -0.87 -8.46
N GLY A 27 -4.07 -1.65 -8.76
CA GLY A 27 -2.73 -1.09 -8.92
C GLY A 27 -1.62 -2.11 -9.14
N PHE A 28 -0.39 -1.62 -9.02
CA PHE A 28 0.82 -2.41 -9.19
C PHE A 28 1.85 -2.02 -8.13
N LEU A 29 2.42 -3.04 -7.48
CA LEU A 29 3.60 -2.92 -6.63
C LEU A 29 4.83 -3.28 -7.47
N THR A 30 5.78 -2.36 -7.58
CA THR A 30 7.04 -2.57 -8.29
C THR A 30 8.22 -2.55 -7.33
N ILE A 31 9.25 -3.34 -7.63
CA ILE A 31 10.48 -3.40 -6.85
C ILE A 31 11.63 -3.00 -7.77
N ARG A 32 12.46 -2.05 -7.34
CA ARG A 32 13.65 -1.65 -8.10
C ARG A 32 14.68 -2.80 -8.06
N GLN A 33 14.95 -3.40 -9.22
CA GLN A 33 15.89 -4.52 -9.33
C GLN A 33 17.37 -4.09 -9.32
N TYR A 34 17.70 -2.95 -9.93
CA TYR A 34 19.08 -2.50 -10.12
C TYR A 34 19.30 -1.14 -9.43
N PRO A 35 19.63 -1.11 -8.13
CA PRO A 35 19.94 0.14 -7.45
C PRO A 35 21.33 0.66 -7.90
N PRO A 36 21.47 1.97 -8.20
CA PRO A 36 22.71 2.50 -8.77
C PRO A 36 23.89 2.49 -7.78
N PHE A 37 23.65 2.62 -6.47
CA PHE A 37 24.70 2.62 -5.42
C PHE A 37 24.19 2.22 -4.02
N ASP A 38 22.90 2.41 -3.75
CA ASP A 38 22.27 2.16 -2.44
C ASP A 38 21.84 0.70 -2.28
N LYS A 39 22.26 0.03 -1.19
CA LYS A 39 21.80 -1.34 -0.86
C LYS A 39 20.31 -1.36 -0.44
N VAL A 40 19.70 -0.21 -0.17
CA VAL A 40 18.28 -0.13 0.19
C VAL A 40 17.41 -0.42 -1.02
N LYS A 41 16.67 -1.52 -0.94
CA LYS A 41 15.69 -1.89 -1.95
C LYS A 41 14.53 -0.88 -1.94
N LYS A 42 14.33 -0.21 -3.07
CA LYS A 42 13.22 0.74 -3.27
C LYS A 42 12.00 0.02 -3.84
N VAL A 43 10.83 0.47 -3.40
CA VAL A 43 9.54 -0.06 -3.84
C VAL A 43 8.60 1.09 -4.17
N ALA A 44 7.72 0.87 -5.14
CA ALA A 44 6.67 1.82 -5.49
C ALA A 44 5.33 1.10 -5.64
N LEU A 45 4.27 1.69 -5.10
CA LEU A 45 2.90 1.23 -5.20
C LEU A 45 2.09 2.29 -5.95
N THR A 46 1.62 1.96 -7.14
CA THR A 46 0.70 2.81 -7.91
C THR A 46 -0.72 2.26 -7.75
N THR A 47 -1.69 3.09 -7.38
CA THR A 47 -3.07 2.68 -7.21
C THR A 47 -4.07 3.69 -7.79
N VAL A 48 -5.21 3.17 -8.24
CA VAL A 48 -6.43 3.91 -8.56
C VAL A 48 -7.57 3.35 -7.72
N SER A 49 -8.48 4.20 -7.24
CA SER A 49 -9.67 3.77 -6.49
C SER A 49 -10.97 4.06 -7.23
N ASN A 50 -12.04 3.37 -6.83
CA ASN A 50 -13.40 3.64 -7.31
C ASN A 50 -13.97 5.00 -6.85
N GLN A 51 -13.23 5.76 -6.04
CA GLN A 51 -13.55 7.14 -5.66
C GLN A 51 -12.85 8.18 -6.58
N GLY A 52 -12.16 7.73 -7.63
CA GLY A 52 -11.41 8.62 -8.51
C GLY A 52 -10.10 9.13 -7.90
N VAL A 53 -9.53 8.40 -6.93
CA VAL A 53 -8.22 8.75 -6.34
C VAL A 53 -7.12 7.94 -7.03
N THR A 54 -6.15 8.64 -7.60
CA THR A 54 -4.91 8.06 -8.11
C THR A 54 -3.78 8.40 -7.15
N MET A 55 -2.95 7.42 -6.80
CA MET A 55 -1.84 7.61 -5.87
C MET A 55 -0.61 6.85 -6.34
N ILE A 56 0.54 7.52 -6.31
CA ILE A 56 1.85 6.89 -6.46
C ILE A 56 2.56 7.06 -5.11
N GLU A 57 2.85 5.94 -4.48
CA GLU A 57 3.55 5.89 -3.21
C GLU A 57 4.92 5.23 -3.42
N GLU A 58 5.98 5.84 -2.93
CA GLU A 58 7.33 5.28 -2.96
C GLU A 58 7.87 5.04 -1.56
N GLY A 59 8.81 4.13 -1.45
CA GLY A 59 9.61 4.02 -0.24
C GLY A 59 10.57 2.85 -0.26
N THR A 60 10.71 2.20 0.88
CA THR A 60 11.78 1.24 1.14
C THR A 60 11.25 -0.12 1.54
N MET A 61 11.99 -1.15 1.14
CA MET A 61 11.81 -2.51 1.58
C MET A 61 12.97 -2.87 2.53
N THR A 62 12.64 -3.07 3.80
CA THR A 62 13.61 -3.44 4.83
C THR A 62 13.31 -4.83 5.40
N ARG A 63 14.27 -5.42 6.11
CA ARG A 63 14.06 -6.62 6.93
C ARG A 63 14.48 -6.28 8.36
N THR A 64 13.68 -6.71 9.32
CA THR A 64 13.99 -6.56 10.74
C THR A 64 13.88 -7.91 11.42
N GLU A 65 14.71 -8.16 12.43
CA GLU A 65 14.61 -9.37 13.26
C GLU A 65 13.20 -9.50 13.85
N GLY A 66 12.68 -10.74 13.90
CA GLY A 66 11.33 -11.03 14.40
C GLY A 66 10.18 -10.84 13.40
N THR A 67 10.46 -10.47 12.14
CA THR A 67 9.47 -10.48 11.05
C THR A 67 9.63 -11.71 10.15
N SER A 68 8.52 -12.23 9.60
CA SER A 68 8.55 -13.42 8.71
C SER A 68 8.75 -13.05 7.24
N GLY A 69 9.03 -11.78 6.95
CA GLY A 69 9.16 -11.26 5.60
C GLY A 69 9.55 -9.78 5.63
N PRO A 70 9.76 -9.16 4.45
CA PRO A 70 10.12 -7.76 4.37
C PRO A 70 9.02 -6.84 4.91
N ILE A 71 9.44 -5.68 5.43
CA ILE A 71 8.58 -4.54 5.71
C ILE A 71 8.64 -3.62 4.51
N LEU A 72 7.47 -3.32 3.94
CA LEU A 72 7.32 -2.31 2.89
C LEU A 72 6.80 -1.04 3.53
N ASN A 73 7.50 0.09 3.34
CA ASN A 73 7.06 1.39 3.81
C ASN A 73 6.87 2.31 2.61
N PHE A 74 5.76 3.02 2.58
CA PHE A 74 5.33 3.85 1.47
C PHE A 74 4.88 5.23 1.96
N THR A 75 5.30 6.24 1.21
CA THR A 75 4.85 7.62 1.34
C THR A 75 4.40 8.08 -0.06
N PRO A 76 3.22 8.71 -0.19
CA PRO A 76 2.77 9.29 -1.45
C PRO A 76 3.77 10.33 -1.95
N ILE A 77 4.14 10.22 -3.21
CA ILE A 77 4.87 11.25 -3.96
C ILE A 77 3.96 11.97 -4.95
N TYR A 78 2.83 11.35 -5.31
CA TYR A 78 1.81 11.91 -6.18
C TYR A 78 0.44 11.45 -5.70
N THR A 79 -0.50 12.39 -5.63
CA THR A 79 -1.91 12.09 -5.42
C THR A 79 -2.73 12.97 -6.33
N ARG A 80 -3.62 12.37 -7.11
CA ARG A 80 -4.68 13.07 -7.83
C ARG A 80 -6.01 12.59 -7.27
N ILE A 81 -6.83 13.53 -6.86
CA ILE A 81 -8.11 13.29 -6.21
C ILE A 81 -9.15 13.96 -7.09
N ASN A 82 -10.31 13.35 -7.26
CA ASN A 82 -11.46 14.02 -7.86
C ASN A 82 -11.76 15.32 -7.10
N ASP A 83 -12.09 16.39 -7.81
CA ASP A 83 -12.30 17.73 -7.25
C ASP A 83 -13.33 17.74 -6.13
N GLU A 84 -14.37 16.89 -6.23
CA GLU A 84 -15.39 16.68 -5.20
C GLU A 84 -14.84 16.20 -3.85
N LEU A 85 -13.64 15.62 -3.82
CA LEU A 85 -13.01 15.00 -2.64
C LEU A 85 -11.77 15.75 -2.14
N GLN A 86 -11.40 16.88 -2.75
CA GLN A 86 -10.19 17.64 -2.41
C GLN A 86 -10.15 18.13 -0.95
N GLY A 87 -11.30 18.32 -0.28
CA GLY A 87 -11.38 18.76 1.11
C GLY A 87 -11.36 17.65 2.18
N ILE A 88 -11.53 16.39 1.77
CA ILE A 88 -11.72 15.25 2.69
C ILE A 88 -10.42 14.43 2.85
N THR A 89 -9.45 14.66 1.96
CA THR A 89 -8.24 13.84 1.89
C THR A 89 -7.18 14.31 2.89
N PRO A 90 -6.56 13.40 3.68
CA PRO A 90 -5.55 13.76 4.66
C PRO A 90 -4.30 14.38 4.00
N LYS A 91 -3.73 15.40 4.65
CA LYS A 91 -2.54 16.13 4.16
C LYS A 91 -1.30 15.23 4.05
N LYS A 92 -1.17 14.26 4.95
CA LYS A 92 -0.15 13.21 4.86
C LYS A 92 -0.79 11.87 5.12
N ILE A 93 -0.50 10.91 4.27
CA ILE A 93 -0.82 9.51 4.46
C ILE A 93 0.47 8.71 4.31
N THR A 94 0.67 7.69 5.13
CA THR A 94 1.72 6.69 4.91
C THR A 94 1.13 5.30 5.05
N ARG A 95 1.67 4.36 4.30
CA ARG A 95 1.22 2.98 4.27
C ARG A 95 2.40 2.07 4.54
N SER A 96 2.20 1.03 5.34
CA SER A 96 3.18 -0.04 5.47
C SER A 96 2.53 -1.41 5.45
N PHE A 97 3.29 -2.39 4.97
CA PHE A 97 2.93 -3.80 4.97
C PHE A 97 4.04 -4.61 5.62
N VAL A 98 3.67 -5.57 6.46
CA VAL A 98 4.60 -6.53 7.05
C VAL A 98 3.95 -7.89 7.16
N ARG A 99 4.72 -8.94 6.86
CA ARG A 99 4.30 -10.33 7.10
C ARG A 99 4.74 -10.78 8.49
N LYS A 100 3.81 -11.30 9.28
CA LYS A 100 4.07 -11.95 10.57
C LYS A 100 3.41 -13.33 10.59
N GLY A 101 4.21 -14.38 10.47
CA GLY A 101 3.72 -15.74 10.22
C GLY A 101 2.94 -15.83 8.90
N ASN A 102 1.71 -16.32 8.97
CA ASN A 102 0.79 -16.41 7.83
C ASN A 102 -0.18 -15.22 7.70
N ARG A 103 0.07 -14.14 8.44
CA ARG A 103 -0.74 -12.93 8.39
C ARG A 103 0.00 -11.78 7.71
N LEU A 104 -0.73 -11.04 6.87
CA LEU A 104 -0.29 -9.76 6.35
C LEU A 104 -0.88 -8.66 7.23
N ILE A 105 -0.04 -7.76 7.74
CA ILE A 105 -0.46 -6.60 8.51
C ILE A 105 -0.24 -5.37 7.66
N GLN A 106 -1.32 -4.64 7.38
CA GLN A 106 -1.26 -3.32 6.77
C GLN A 106 -1.47 -2.25 7.84
N THR A 107 -0.60 -1.25 7.87
CA THR A 107 -0.78 -0.06 8.70
C THR A 107 -0.93 1.16 7.81
N ILE A 108 -1.92 1.99 8.07
CA ILE A 108 -2.11 3.28 7.41
C ILE A 108 -2.04 4.35 8.50
N ALA A 109 -1.13 5.31 8.37
CA ALA A 109 -1.12 6.50 9.22
C ALA A 109 -1.61 7.70 8.40
N LYS A 110 -2.55 8.47 8.97
CA LYS A 110 -3.07 9.70 8.39
C LYS A 110 -2.78 10.85 9.35
N GLU A 111 -2.35 11.99 8.83
CA GLU A 111 -2.18 13.23 9.57
C GLU A 111 -3.18 14.27 9.06
N THR A 112 -4.06 14.71 9.95
CA THR A 112 -5.07 15.74 9.67
C THR A 112 -5.03 16.76 10.81
N ASN A 113 -4.84 18.04 10.48
CA ASN A 113 -4.81 19.14 11.45
C ASN A 113 -3.84 18.89 12.62
N GLY A 114 -2.65 18.35 12.34
CA GLY A 114 -1.62 18.03 13.35
C GLY A 114 -1.89 16.75 14.15
N ARG A 115 -3.08 16.16 14.05
CA ARG A 115 -3.40 14.89 14.71
C ARG A 115 -3.03 13.70 13.80
N LYS A 116 -2.21 12.80 14.33
CA LYS A 116 -1.84 11.54 13.68
C LYS A 116 -2.75 10.40 14.13
N ILE A 117 -3.48 9.81 13.20
CA ILE A 117 -4.32 8.63 13.42
C ILE A 117 -3.68 7.44 12.70
N LYS A 118 -3.62 6.29 13.37
CA LYS A 118 -3.08 5.05 12.81
C LYS A 118 -4.18 3.98 12.75
N PHE A 119 -4.34 3.38 11.60
CA PHE A 119 -5.24 2.26 11.35
C PHE A 119 -4.41 1.01 11.06
N LYS A 120 -4.82 -0.13 11.61
CA LYS A 120 -4.19 -1.43 11.36
C LYS A 120 -5.24 -2.41 10.84
N LYS A 121 -4.94 -3.06 9.72
CA LYS A 121 -5.70 -4.18 9.17
C LYS A 121 -4.82 -5.43 9.17
N VAL A 122 -5.42 -6.56 9.55
CA VAL A 122 -4.74 -7.86 9.62
C VAL A 122 -5.48 -8.82 8.71
N TYR A 123 -4.77 -9.39 7.73
CA TYR A 123 -5.32 -10.29 6.74
C TYR A 123 -4.76 -11.69 6.94
N ASN A 124 -5.62 -12.70 6.88
CA ASN A 124 -5.22 -14.10 6.84
C ASN A 124 -4.97 -14.51 5.39
N ARG A 125 -3.90 -15.28 5.14
CA ARG A 125 -3.69 -15.91 3.83
C ARG A 125 -4.79 -16.95 3.59
N ILE A 126 -5.52 -16.82 2.47
CA ILE A 126 -6.59 -17.75 2.09
C ILE A 126 -6.20 -18.68 0.94
N ARG A 127 -5.12 -18.36 0.21
CA ARG A 127 -4.66 -19.13 -0.94
C ARG A 127 -3.13 -19.10 -1.06
N GLU A 128 -2.58 -20.22 -1.47
CA GLU A 128 -1.18 -20.33 -1.90
C GLU A 128 -1.09 -20.06 -3.41
N PHE A 129 -0.09 -19.30 -3.82
CA PHE A 129 0.18 -19.02 -5.23
C PHE A 129 1.53 -19.64 -5.55
N GLU A 130 1.56 -20.44 -6.60
CA GLU A 130 2.80 -20.89 -7.22
C GLU A 130 3.23 -19.82 -8.21
N PHE A 131 4.47 -19.37 -8.09
CA PHE A 131 5.08 -18.46 -9.05
C PHE A 131 5.94 -19.31 -9.98
N LEU A 132 5.73 -19.16 -11.30
CA LEU A 132 6.51 -19.80 -12.36
C LEU A 132 7.94 -19.25 -12.41
#